data_AF-A0A924I8F7-F1
#
_entry.id   AF-A0A924I8F7-F1
#
_cell.length_a   1.000
_cell.length_b   1.000
_cell.length_c   1.000
_cell.angle_alpha   90.00
_cell.angle_beta   90.00
_cell.angle_gamma   90.00
#
_symmetry.space_group_name_H-M   'P 1'
#
loop_
_entity.id
_entity.type
_entity.pdbx_description
1 polymer ?
#
loop_
_entity_poly.entity_id
_entity_poly.type
_entity_poly.pdbx_seq_one_letter_code
_entity_poly.pdbx_strand_id
1 'polypeptide(L)'
;TSIYTFTFPAINGDGTNTVSWSGGWLGYTQNRQVRYYLSDSTGNPGVAGGTILWRATSSSVNGTFAPDVLWTKDSAGNPYYDNIEIFQIAPNPNSNSVRIRAKGIATEGTNVYGFEQSWGVMMRRVNISSFYVPLVPTATYLSSSSDPLATDAAPIDLQAYDIFPGDTITLEVVGDLQPGATSNDDFSATLGVFSTTSVLLSASTNPRVPGAIAPNYAGAISAYTTTHRNFGSNDLAQDFSINGNNASVMVPARVRYLFLSPKRDFFGDGTDPNTDYAVRIYKFQ
;
A
#
# COMPACT_ATOMS: atom_id res chain seq x y z
N THR A 1 6.67 -21.00 2.18
CA THR A 1 7.11 -21.05 0.78
C THR A 1 6.43 -19.92 0.04
N SER A 2 7.18 -18.96 -0.50
CA SER A 2 6.58 -17.86 -1.26
C SER A 2 6.33 -18.33 -2.69
N ILE A 3 5.09 -18.25 -3.16
CA ILE A 3 4.73 -18.59 -4.53
C ILE A 3 4.60 -17.26 -5.28
N TYR A 4 5.26 -17.18 -6.43
CA TYR A 4 5.21 -16.03 -7.31
C TYR A 4 4.39 -16.42 -8.53
N THR A 5 3.38 -15.64 -8.88
CA THR A 5 2.55 -15.85 -10.07
C THR A 5 2.76 -14.69 -11.03
N PHE A 6 3.03 -14.99 -12.30
CA PHE A 6 3.30 -13.99 -13.34
C PHE A 6 2.22 -14.07 -14.40
N THR A 7 1.42 -13.02 -14.56
CA THR A 7 0.39 -12.97 -15.62
C THR A 7 0.86 -12.04 -16.74
N PHE A 8 0.94 -12.53 -17.97
CA PHE A 8 1.19 -11.72 -19.16
C PHE A 8 -0.15 -11.32 -19.80
N PRO A 9 -0.31 -10.08 -20.31
CA PRO A 9 -1.54 -9.66 -20.97
C PRO A 9 -1.77 -10.46 -22.26
N ALA A 10 -3.03 -10.84 -22.51
CA ALA A 10 -3.47 -11.50 -23.73
C ALA A 10 -3.02 -10.73 -24.99
N ILE A 11 -2.48 -11.46 -25.97
CA ILE A 11 -2.39 -10.97 -27.35
C ILE A 11 -3.82 -11.06 -27.91
N ASN A 12 -4.65 -10.05 -27.65
CA ASN A 12 -5.96 -10.01 -28.29
C ASN A 12 -5.76 -9.66 -29.77
N GLY A 13 -6.23 -10.55 -30.65
CA GLY A 13 -6.26 -10.36 -32.10
C GLY A 13 -7.25 -9.29 -32.57
N ASP A 14 -7.70 -8.38 -31.70
CA ASP A 14 -8.70 -7.34 -31.95
C ASP A 14 -8.10 -5.97 -32.34
N GLY A 15 -6.81 -5.93 -32.68
CA GLY A 15 -6.25 -4.89 -33.54
C GLY A 15 -6.12 -3.48 -32.95
N THR A 16 -6.34 -3.27 -31.64
CA THR A 16 -6.07 -1.98 -30.98
C THR A 16 -4.93 -2.00 -29.97
N ASN A 17 -4.38 -3.18 -29.66
CA ASN A 17 -3.04 -3.35 -29.10
C ASN A 17 -2.14 -3.99 -30.17
N THR A 18 -1.79 -3.24 -31.20
CA THR A 18 -0.82 -3.70 -32.21
C THR A 18 0.60 -3.60 -31.65
N VAL A 19 1.25 -4.75 -31.47
CA VAL A 19 2.72 -4.84 -31.43
C VAL A 19 3.17 -4.79 -32.88
N SER A 20 3.67 -3.66 -33.37
CA SER A 20 4.23 -3.60 -34.72
C SER A 20 5.51 -4.41 -34.77
N TRP A 21 5.44 -5.58 -35.40
CA TRP A 21 6.59 -6.43 -35.63
C TRP A 21 7.32 -5.95 -36.89
N SER A 22 8.18 -4.94 -36.74
CA SER A 22 9.14 -4.56 -37.77
C SER A 22 10.51 -4.37 -37.12
N GLY A 23 11.42 -5.33 -37.31
CA GLY A 23 12.84 -5.16 -36.97
C GLY A 23 13.32 -5.68 -35.61
N GLY A 24 12.62 -6.62 -34.97
CA GLY A 24 13.20 -7.38 -33.85
C GLY A 24 13.22 -6.69 -32.49
N TRP A 25 12.42 -5.65 -32.26
CA TRP A 25 12.29 -5.00 -30.95
C TRP A 25 10.84 -5.00 -30.48
N LEU A 26 10.61 -5.45 -29.25
CA LEU A 26 9.37 -5.23 -28.53
C LEU A 26 9.44 -3.82 -27.90
N GLY A 27 8.74 -2.86 -28.49
CA GLY A 27 8.67 -1.51 -27.96
C GLY A 27 7.85 -1.48 -26.67
N TYR A 28 8.51 -1.37 -25.52
CA TYR A 28 7.85 -1.02 -24.26
C TYR A 28 7.92 0.49 -24.07
N THR A 29 6.77 1.14 -23.97
CA THR A 29 6.70 2.54 -23.53
C THR A 29 6.94 2.57 -22.03
N GLN A 30 8.08 3.15 -21.62
CA GLN A 30 8.36 3.51 -20.24
C GLN A 30 7.13 4.21 -19.65
N ASN A 31 6.63 3.72 -18.51
CA ASN A 31 5.44 4.19 -17.74
C ASN A 31 4.12 3.40 -17.89
N ARG A 32 4.04 2.30 -18.66
CA ARG A 32 2.87 1.40 -18.56
C ARG A 32 3.03 0.46 -17.36
N GLN A 33 2.30 0.75 -16.28
CA GLN A 33 2.16 -0.15 -15.13
C GLN A 33 1.43 -1.43 -15.57
N VAL A 34 2.14 -2.56 -15.61
CA VAL A 34 1.50 -3.87 -15.72
C VAL A 34 1.15 -4.31 -14.30
N ARG A 35 -0.13 -4.60 -14.04
CA ARG A 35 -0.57 -5.14 -12.75
C ARG A 35 -0.24 -6.63 -12.70
N TYR A 36 0.50 -7.03 -11.69
CA TYR A 36 0.79 -8.43 -11.39
C TYR A 36 0.03 -8.82 -10.13
N TYR A 37 -0.44 -10.07 -10.07
CA TYR A 37 -1.11 -10.63 -8.89
C TYR A 37 -0.22 -11.71 -8.29
N LEU A 38 0.06 -11.60 -6.99
CA LEU A 38 0.53 -12.75 -6.22
C LEU A 38 -0.71 -13.62 -5.94
N SER A 39 -0.74 -14.84 -6.45
CA SER A 39 -1.75 -15.82 -6.04
C SER A 39 -1.14 -16.78 -5.03
N ASP A 40 -1.97 -17.37 -4.18
CA ASP A 40 -1.57 -18.51 -3.37
C ASP A 40 -1.34 -19.77 -4.24
N SER A 41 -1.07 -20.91 -3.59
CA SER A 41 -0.86 -22.22 -4.23
C SER A 41 -2.04 -22.71 -5.07
N THR A 42 -3.22 -22.10 -4.95
CA THR A 42 -4.41 -22.49 -5.71
C THR A 42 -4.57 -21.72 -7.02
N GLY A 43 -3.85 -20.59 -7.20
CA GLY A 43 -3.86 -19.88 -8.48
C GLY A 43 -5.16 -19.14 -8.80
N ASN A 44 -6.07 -18.94 -7.84
CA ASN A 44 -7.43 -18.48 -8.12
C ASN A 44 -7.46 -16.99 -8.57
N PRO A 45 -7.81 -16.66 -9.83
CA PRO A 45 -7.88 -15.29 -10.31
C PRO A 45 -9.29 -14.75 -10.06
N GLY A 46 -9.59 -14.34 -8.83
CA GLY A 46 -10.91 -13.84 -8.44
C GLY A 46 -11.33 -12.49 -9.06
N VAL A 47 -10.83 -12.12 -10.24
CA VAL A 47 -11.25 -10.91 -10.97
C VAL A 47 -11.60 -11.30 -12.41
N ALA A 48 -12.87 -11.13 -12.78
CA ALA A 48 -13.34 -11.33 -14.15
C ALA A 48 -12.61 -10.37 -15.11
N GLY A 49 -11.96 -10.91 -16.15
CA GLY A 49 -11.48 -10.14 -17.31
C GLY A 49 -9.99 -10.26 -17.68
N GLY A 50 -9.19 -11.08 -16.99
CA GLY A 50 -7.78 -11.31 -17.37
C GLY A 50 -7.51 -12.74 -17.82
N THR A 51 -7.01 -12.93 -19.04
CA THR A 51 -6.45 -14.22 -19.47
C THR A 51 -5.06 -14.39 -18.86
N ILE A 52 -4.86 -15.46 -18.09
CA ILE A 52 -3.52 -15.86 -17.64
C ILE A 52 -2.83 -16.57 -18.81
N LEU A 53 -1.84 -15.93 -19.44
CA LEU A 53 -1.09 -16.55 -20.53
C LEU A 53 0.05 -17.47 -20.06
N TRP A 54 0.44 -17.40 -18.78
CA TRP A 54 1.48 -18.27 -18.22
C TRP A 54 1.45 -18.26 -16.69
N ARG A 55 1.95 -19.32 -16.05
CA ARG A 55 2.23 -19.37 -14.60
C ARG A 55 3.50 -20.17 -14.40
N ALA A 56 4.35 -19.76 -13.47
CA ALA A 56 5.42 -20.62 -12.98
C ALA A 56 5.64 -20.40 -11.51
N THR A 57 5.95 -21.49 -10.80
CA THR A 57 6.21 -21.47 -9.37
C THR A 57 7.70 -21.63 -9.12
N SER A 58 8.22 -20.91 -8.13
CA SER A 58 9.56 -21.16 -7.59
C SER A 58 9.51 -21.17 -6.08
N SER A 59 10.30 -22.06 -5.49
CA SER A 59 10.51 -22.13 -4.04
C SER A 59 11.62 -21.18 -3.55
N SER A 60 12.37 -20.53 -4.45
CA SER A 60 13.51 -19.67 -4.09
C SER A 60 13.78 -18.54 -5.12
N VAL A 61 14.37 -17.45 -4.65
CA VAL A 61 14.96 -16.43 -5.52
C VAL A 61 16.19 -17.05 -6.20
N ASN A 62 16.28 -16.98 -7.53
CA ASN A 62 17.25 -17.70 -8.39
C ASN A 62 16.98 -19.20 -8.64
N GLY A 63 15.81 -19.73 -8.24
CA GLY A 63 15.43 -21.11 -8.56
C GLY A 63 15.09 -21.31 -10.04
N THR A 64 15.21 -22.54 -10.52
CA THR A 64 14.67 -22.96 -11.82
C THR A 64 13.15 -23.02 -11.72
N PHE A 65 12.46 -22.36 -12.63
CA PHE A 65 11.00 -22.32 -12.66
C PHE A 65 10.45 -23.51 -13.45
N ALA A 66 9.48 -24.23 -12.89
CA ALA A 66 8.72 -25.23 -13.64
C ALA A 66 7.54 -24.51 -14.32
N PRO A 67 7.42 -24.57 -15.67
CA PRO A 67 6.27 -24.02 -16.37
C PRO A 67 4.99 -24.73 -15.93
N ASP A 68 3.92 -23.97 -15.71
CA ASP A 68 2.59 -24.56 -15.62
C ASP A 68 2.08 -24.91 -17.02
N VAL A 69 2.08 -26.20 -17.31
CA VAL A 69 1.80 -26.75 -18.64
C VAL A 69 0.37 -26.43 -19.11
N LEU A 70 -0.58 -26.20 -18.19
CA LEU A 70 -1.99 -25.96 -18.51
C LEU A 70 -2.26 -24.58 -19.14
N TRP A 71 -1.36 -23.62 -18.98
CA TRP A 71 -1.59 -22.22 -19.38
C TRP A 71 -0.75 -21.77 -20.57
N THR A 72 0.07 -22.64 -21.13
CA THR A 72 0.96 -22.34 -22.27
C THR A 72 0.26 -22.38 -23.64
N LYS A 73 -1.02 -22.75 -23.67
CA LYS A 73 -1.77 -23.05 -24.89
C LYS A 73 -2.99 -22.15 -25.01
N ASP A 74 -3.32 -21.74 -26.23
CA ASP A 74 -4.57 -21.05 -26.55
C ASP A 74 -5.79 -21.98 -26.37
N SER A 75 -6.99 -21.43 -26.55
CA SER A 75 -8.24 -22.21 -26.44
C SER A 75 -8.37 -23.34 -27.47
N ALA A 76 -7.52 -23.38 -28.49
CA ALA A 76 -7.43 -24.45 -29.48
C ALA A 76 -6.30 -25.46 -29.17
N GLY A 77 -5.57 -25.29 -28.06
CA GLY A 77 -4.49 -26.16 -27.65
C GLY A 77 -3.14 -25.87 -28.33
N ASN A 78 -3.03 -24.78 -29.09
CA ASN A 78 -1.78 -24.37 -29.72
C ASN A 78 -0.90 -23.65 -28.71
N PRO A 79 0.38 -24.00 -28.59
CA PRO A 79 1.28 -23.29 -27.69
C PRO A 79 1.50 -21.84 -28.16
N TYR A 80 1.47 -20.88 -27.24
CA TYR A 80 1.96 -19.52 -27.52
C TYR A 80 3.49 -19.48 -27.68
N TYR A 81 4.18 -20.46 -27.06
CA TYR A 81 5.61 -20.72 -27.17
C TYR A 81 5.84 -22.24 -27.06
N ASP A 82 6.52 -22.87 -28.01
CA ASP A 82 6.65 -24.34 -28.06
C ASP A 82 7.59 -24.90 -26.98
N ASN A 83 8.67 -24.17 -26.69
CA ASN A 83 9.67 -24.65 -25.75
C ASN A 83 10.42 -23.48 -25.10
N ILE A 84 10.05 -23.11 -23.87
CA ILE A 84 10.86 -22.17 -23.08
C ILE A 84 12.02 -22.96 -22.49
N GLU A 85 13.20 -22.80 -23.09
CA GLU A 85 14.45 -23.42 -22.65
C GLU A 85 14.96 -22.82 -21.33
N ILE A 86 14.79 -21.50 -21.15
CA ILE A 86 15.28 -20.78 -19.98
C ILE A 86 14.20 -19.82 -19.51
N PHE A 87 13.84 -19.88 -18.23
CA PHE A 87 13.10 -18.83 -17.54
C PHE A 87 13.81 -18.50 -16.24
N GLN A 88 14.48 -17.35 -16.19
CA GLN A 88 15.29 -16.91 -15.06
C GLN A 88 14.69 -15.66 -14.45
N ILE A 89 14.58 -15.64 -13.13
CA ILE A 89 14.28 -14.44 -12.36
C ILE A 89 15.49 -14.15 -11.50
N ALA A 90 16.14 -13.02 -11.79
CA ALA A 90 17.28 -12.53 -11.01
C ALA A 90 16.88 -11.23 -10.30
N PRO A 91 17.34 -10.99 -9.06
CA PRO A 91 17.24 -9.67 -8.45
C PRO A 91 17.88 -8.64 -9.39
N ASN A 92 17.21 -7.51 -9.61
CA ASN A 92 17.86 -6.39 -10.26
C ASN A 92 18.60 -5.61 -9.16
N PRO A 93 19.96 -5.64 -9.12
CA PRO A 93 20.74 -5.18 -7.97
C PRO A 93 20.54 -3.70 -7.64
N ASN A 94 19.95 -2.92 -8.54
CA ASN A 94 19.77 -1.48 -8.40
C ASN A 94 18.30 -1.05 -8.23
N SER A 95 17.36 -1.96 -7.92
CA SER A 95 15.94 -1.59 -7.81
C SER A 95 15.09 -2.64 -7.08
N ASN A 96 13.87 -2.25 -6.67
CA ASN A 96 12.81 -3.18 -6.24
C ASN A 96 12.18 -3.94 -7.43
N SER A 97 12.99 -4.26 -8.44
CA SER A 97 12.57 -5.01 -9.60
C SER A 97 13.36 -6.31 -9.69
N VAL A 98 12.80 -7.26 -10.42
CA VAL A 98 13.53 -8.42 -10.89
C VAL A 98 13.74 -8.31 -12.39
N ARG A 99 14.84 -8.86 -12.85
CA ARG A 99 15.02 -9.14 -14.26
C ARG A 99 14.44 -10.52 -14.53
N ILE A 100 13.45 -10.57 -15.41
CA ILE A 100 12.93 -11.81 -15.97
C ILE A 100 13.63 -12.02 -17.30
N ARG A 101 14.22 -13.18 -17.53
CA ARG A 101 14.80 -13.59 -18.82
C ARG A 101 14.10 -14.84 -19.28
N ALA A 102 13.51 -14.80 -20.48
CA ALA A 102 12.98 -15.98 -21.14
C ALA A 102 13.78 -16.26 -22.40
N LYS A 103 14.14 -17.53 -22.63
CA LYS A 103 14.71 -18.02 -23.87
C LYS A 103 13.91 -19.23 -24.32
N GLY A 104 13.61 -19.33 -25.61
CA GLY A 104 12.88 -20.48 -26.11
C GLY A 104 12.81 -20.57 -27.62
N ILE A 105 11.95 -21.48 -28.07
CA ILE A 105 11.64 -21.75 -29.47
C ILE A 105 10.13 -21.50 -29.69
N ALA A 106 9.80 -20.88 -30.81
CA ALA A 106 8.45 -20.70 -31.31
C ALA A 106 8.34 -21.20 -32.76
N THR A 107 7.23 -21.86 -33.08
CA THR A 107 6.95 -22.44 -34.39
C THR A 107 5.70 -21.79 -34.96
N GLU A 108 5.79 -21.33 -36.20
CA GLU A 108 4.66 -20.78 -36.94
C GLU A 108 4.57 -21.53 -38.28
N GLY A 109 3.61 -22.46 -38.37
CA GLY A 109 3.52 -23.39 -39.49
C GLY A 109 4.75 -24.30 -39.56
N THR A 110 5.56 -24.17 -40.61
CA THR A 110 6.81 -24.94 -40.78
C THR A 110 8.07 -24.18 -40.32
N ASN A 111 7.93 -22.92 -39.93
CA ASN A 111 9.07 -22.09 -39.53
C ASN A 111 9.35 -22.23 -38.04
N VAL A 112 10.62 -22.33 -37.67
CA VAL A 112 11.08 -22.46 -36.28
C VAL A 112 11.98 -21.26 -35.95
N TYR A 113 11.65 -20.55 -34.88
CA TYR A 113 12.35 -19.35 -34.43
C TYR A 113 12.87 -19.52 -33.01
N GLY A 114 14.14 -19.16 -32.77
CA GLY A 114 14.66 -18.96 -31.42
C GLY A 114 14.35 -17.54 -30.94
N PHE A 115 14.02 -17.40 -29.66
CA PHE A 115 13.87 -16.10 -29.03
C PHE A 115 14.61 -16.03 -27.71
N GLU A 116 15.08 -14.83 -27.37
CA GLU A 116 15.55 -14.48 -26.04
C GLU A 116 15.05 -13.08 -25.70
N GLN A 117 14.36 -12.95 -24.56
CA GLN A 117 13.81 -11.68 -24.09
C GLN A 117 14.17 -11.46 -22.62
N SER A 118 14.38 -10.20 -22.25
CA SER A 118 14.61 -9.78 -20.88
C SER A 118 13.72 -8.59 -20.53
N TRP A 119 13.05 -8.66 -19.39
CA TRP A 119 12.17 -7.62 -18.88
C TRP A 119 12.61 -7.20 -17.48
N GLY A 120 12.59 -5.90 -17.21
CA GLY A 120 12.63 -5.39 -15.84
C GLY A 120 11.20 -5.33 -15.31
N VAL A 121 10.90 -6.13 -14.29
CA VAL A 121 9.57 -6.18 -13.67
C VAL A 121 9.68 -5.71 -12.24
N MET A 122 8.99 -4.62 -11.90
CA MET A 122 8.86 -4.25 -10.49
C MET A 122 8.10 -5.35 -9.75
N MET A 123 8.77 -5.99 -8.80
CA MET A 123 8.15 -6.99 -7.95
C MET A 123 7.46 -6.26 -6.81
N ARG A 124 6.13 -6.27 -6.87
CA ARG A 124 5.29 -5.64 -5.87
C ARG A 124 4.79 -6.74 -4.93
N ARG A 125 5.15 -6.66 -3.64
CA ARG A 125 4.61 -7.57 -2.64
C ARG A 125 3.12 -7.25 -2.47
N VAL A 126 2.25 -8.00 -3.11
CA VAL A 126 0.78 -7.95 -2.93
C VAL A 126 0.37 -8.73 -1.67
N ASN A 127 1.05 -8.48 -0.55
CA ASN A 127 0.41 -8.72 0.73
C ASN A 127 -0.24 -7.38 1.07
N ILE A 128 -1.56 -7.28 0.93
CA ILE A 128 -2.31 -6.22 1.61
C ILE A 128 -2.20 -6.55 3.11
N SER A 129 -1.06 -6.20 3.71
CA SER A 129 -0.89 -6.30 5.15
C SER A 129 -1.62 -5.11 5.73
N SER A 130 -2.82 -5.36 6.25
CA SER A 130 -3.43 -4.45 7.22
C SER A 130 -2.90 -4.77 8.60
N PHE A 131 -2.68 -3.76 9.43
CA PHE A 131 -2.42 -3.93 10.84
C PHE A 131 -3.28 -2.97 11.65
N TYR A 132 -3.51 -3.30 12.91
CA TYR A 132 -4.28 -2.49 13.84
C TYR A 132 -3.34 -1.72 14.75
N VAL A 133 -3.65 -0.45 14.95
CA VAL A 133 -3.02 0.40 15.96
C VAL A 133 -4.09 0.76 16.99
N PRO A 134 -4.06 0.15 18.19
CA PRO A 134 -4.94 0.55 19.28
C PRO A 134 -4.75 2.03 19.60
N LEU A 135 -5.84 2.77 19.76
CA LEU A 135 -5.80 4.16 20.16
C LEU A 135 -6.12 4.28 21.64
N VAL A 136 -5.44 5.20 22.31
CA VAL A 136 -5.73 5.54 23.71
C VAL A 136 -6.67 6.75 23.70
N PRO A 137 -7.90 6.64 24.23
CA PRO A 137 -8.89 7.73 24.17
C PRO A 137 -8.44 9.07 24.78
N THR A 138 -7.45 9.03 25.70
CA THR A 138 -6.89 10.22 26.35
C THR A 138 -5.62 10.75 25.68
N ALA A 139 -5.09 10.06 24.67
CA ALA A 139 -3.80 10.40 24.08
C ALA A 139 -3.93 11.38 22.91
N THR A 140 -3.08 12.40 22.89
CA THR A 140 -3.05 13.40 21.83
C THR A 140 -1.65 13.87 21.48
N TYR A 141 -1.48 14.33 20.24
CA TYR A 141 -0.29 15.07 19.79
C TYR A 141 -0.54 16.59 19.80
N LEU A 142 -1.76 17.05 20.10
CA LEU A 142 -2.10 18.47 20.16
C LEU A 142 -1.70 19.07 21.53
N SER A 143 -1.58 20.40 21.58
CA SER A 143 -1.42 21.12 22.83
C SER A 143 -2.60 20.85 23.76
N SER A 144 -2.31 20.45 25.01
CA SER A 144 -3.28 19.98 26.00
C SER A 144 -2.98 20.50 27.41
N SER A 145 -2.25 21.61 27.56
CA SER A 145 -1.84 22.15 28.87
C SER A 145 -2.96 22.39 29.87
N SER A 146 -4.17 22.62 29.40
CA SER A 146 -5.35 22.86 30.25
C SER A 146 -6.18 21.58 30.49
N ASP A 147 -5.69 20.43 30.03
CA ASP A 147 -6.24 19.10 30.25
C ASP A 147 -5.17 18.21 30.89
N PRO A 148 -5.03 18.24 32.24
CA PRO A 148 -3.94 17.58 32.94
C PRO A 148 -4.01 16.04 32.90
N LEU A 149 -5.13 15.48 32.43
CA LEU A 149 -5.32 14.04 32.30
C LEU A 149 -5.10 13.54 30.87
N ALA A 150 -4.89 14.45 29.90
CA ALA A 150 -4.44 14.08 28.57
C ALA A 150 -3.05 13.43 28.61
N THR A 151 -2.85 12.41 27.78
CA THR A 151 -1.58 11.69 27.65
C THR A 151 -0.97 11.92 26.26
N ASP A 152 0.26 11.47 26.07
CA ASP A 152 0.99 11.63 24.81
C ASP A 152 0.59 10.55 23.80
N ALA A 153 0.25 10.96 22.58
CA ALA A 153 0.05 10.02 21.47
C ALA A 153 1.33 9.25 21.15
N ALA A 154 1.22 7.92 21.08
CA ALA A 154 2.35 7.07 20.73
C ALA A 154 2.73 7.26 19.24
N PRO A 155 4.03 7.45 18.92
CA PRO A 155 4.49 7.52 17.54
C PRO A 155 4.44 6.13 16.87
N ILE A 156 3.89 6.06 15.66
CA ILE A 156 3.90 4.86 14.83
C ILE A 156 5.10 4.94 13.86
N ASP A 157 6.11 4.08 14.00
CA ASP A 157 7.22 3.99 13.02
C ASP A 157 6.72 3.30 11.75
N LEU A 158 6.46 4.07 10.70
CA LEU A 158 5.90 3.56 9.44
C LEU A 158 6.85 2.57 8.75
N GLN A 159 8.16 2.74 8.91
CA GLN A 159 9.14 1.84 8.26
C GLN A 159 9.15 0.46 8.91
N ALA A 160 8.74 0.33 10.17
CA ALA A 160 8.56 -0.97 10.82
C ALA A 160 7.44 -1.81 10.17
N TYR A 161 6.57 -1.16 9.39
CA TYR A 161 5.45 -1.78 8.67
C TYR A 161 5.64 -1.72 7.14
N ASP A 162 6.88 -1.54 6.66
CA ASP A 162 7.20 -1.39 5.24
C ASP A 162 6.40 -0.26 4.55
N ILE A 163 6.01 0.80 5.28
CA ILE A 163 5.39 2.01 4.75
C ILE A 163 6.47 3.09 4.61
N PHE A 164 6.68 3.55 3.38
CA PHE A 164 7.72 4.49 2.98
C PHE A 164 7.10 5.74 2.33
N PRO A 165 7.85 6.86 2.26
CA PRO A 165 7.44 8.02 1.48
C PRO A 165 7.04 7.68 0.03
N GLY A 166 5.92 8.26 -0.41
CA GLY A 166 5.31 8.01 -1.73
C GLY A 166 4.28 6.89 -1.76
N ASP A 167 4.22 6.04 -0.73
CA ASP A 167 3.17 5.05 -0.60
C ASP A 167 1.81 5.72 -0.36
N THR A 168 0.73 5.10 -0.86
CA THR A 168 -0.62 5.47 -0.45
C THR A 168 -1.07 4.51 0.65
N ILE A 169 -1.53 5.07 1.76
CA ILE A 169 -2.11 4.29 2.86
C ILE A 169 -3.56 4.72 3.04
N THR A 170 -4.36 3.78 3.52
CA THR A 170 -5.67 4.12 4.05
C THR A 170 -5.72 3.76 5.52
N LEU A 171 -6.28 4.72 6.24
CA LEU A 171 -6.47 4.71 7.66
C LEU A 171 -7.97 4.54 7.86
N GLU A 172 -8.37 3.48 8.52
CA GLU A 172 -9.78 3.21 8.83
C GLU A 172 -9.94 3.16 10.35
N VAL A 173 -10.79 4.01 10.89
CA VAL A 173 -11.12 3.93 12.31
C VAL A 173 -12.04 2.73 12.50
N VAL A 174 -11.65 1.86 13.41
CA VAL A 174 -12.45 0.72 13.87
C VAL A 174 -12.80 0.95 15.33
N GLY A 175 -14.02 0.56 15.71
CA GLY A 175 -14.52 0.83 17.05
C GLY A 175 -14.88 2.29 17.30
N ASP A 176 -15.17 2.57 18.55
CA ASP A 176 -15.59 3.87 19.06
C ASP A 176 -15.02 4.12 20.46
N LEU A 177 -15.07 5.38 20.88
CA LEU A 177 -14.78 5.77 22.25
C LEU A 177 -15.99 6.47 22.86
N GLN A 178 -16.03 6.45 24.17
CA GLN A 178 -16.90 7.26 25.00
C GLN A 178 -16.21 8.60 25.32
N PRO A 179 -16.68 9.74 24.79
CA PRO A 179 -15.95 11.01 24.92
C PRO A 179 -16.07 11.64 26.32
N GLY A 180 -16.85 11.08 27.22
CA GLY A 180 -16.93 11.60 28.58
C GLY A 180 -17.84 10.74 29.42
N ALA A 181 -17.80 10.92 30.73
CA ALA A 181 -18.50 10.05 31.68
C ALA A 181 -20.01 9.89 31.43
N THR A 182 -20.65 10.85 30.75
CA THR A 182 -22.09 10.84 30.44
C THR A 182 -22.41 10.57 28.97
N SER A 183 -21.40 10.33 28.14
CA SER A 183 -21.57 10.09 26.70
C SER A 183 -21.70 8.60 26.40
N ASN A 184 -22.26 8.27 25.23
CA ASN A 184 -22.23 6.91 24.72
C ASN A 184 -20.86 6.60 24.12
N ASP A 185 -20.57 5.30 23.99
CA ASP A 185 -19.44 4.76 23.25
C ASP A 185 -19.78 4.75 21.75
N ASP A 186 -19.75 5.92 21.12
CA ASP A 186 -20.16 6.10 19.72
C ASP A 186 -19.33 7.15 18.95
N PHE A 187 -18.19 7.56 19.52
CA PHE A 187 -17.33 8.59 18.94
C PHE A 187 -16.12 7.97 18.23
N SER A 188 -16.02 8.17 16.91
CA SER A 188 -14.92 7.60 16.10
C SER A 188 -14.08 8.62 15.33
N ALA A 189 -14.36 9.92 15.52
CA ALA A 189 -13.63 10.95 14.78
C ALA A 189 -12.16 11.01 15.24
N THR A 190 -11.24 10.88 14.30
CA THR A 190 -9.79 10.74 14.57
C THR A 190 -9.01 11.73 13.70
N LEU A 191 -7.90 12.24 14.22
CA LEU A 191 -6.93 13.07 13.52
C LEU A 191 -5.62 12.31 13.34
N GLY A 192 -4.88 12.66 12.30
CA GLY A 192 -3.54 12.17 12.06
C GLY A 192 -2.57 13.28 11.66
N VAL A 193 -1.30 13.12 12.01
CA VAL A 193 -0.20 13.96 11.50
C VAL A 193 1.05 13.14 11.24
N PHE A 194 1.65 13.36 10.07
CA PHE A 194 2.94 12.76 9.73
C PHE A 194 4.10 13.56 10.32
N SER A 195 5.17 12.89 10.70
CA SER A 195 6.36 13.52 11.28
C SER A 195 7.67 12.87 10.82
N THR A 196 8.74 13.66 10.83
CA THR A 196 10.12 13.17 10.67
C THR A 196 10.73 12.66 11.97
N THR A 197 10.13 12.99 13.13
CA THR A 197 10.61 12.59 14.46
C THR A 197 9.54 11.85 15.26
N SER A 198 9.96 10.98 16.18
CA SER A 198 9.08 10.29 17.12
C SER A 198 8.81 11.09 18.40
N VAL A 199 9.20 12.37 18.42
CA VAL A 199 9.22 13.19 19.63
C VAL A 199 7.96 14.04 19.69
N LEU A 200 7.31 14.08 20.85
CA LEU A 200 6.34 15.10 21.22
C LEU A 200 6.99 16.06 22.22
N LEU A 201 6.80 17.37 22.00
CA LEU A 201 7.15 18.39 22.99
C LEU A 201 6.14 18.38 24.14
N SER A 202 6.42 19.17 25.18
CA SER A 202 5.53 19.32 26.34
C SER A 202 4.10 19.69 25.92
N ALA A 203 3.10 19.25 26.70
CA ALA A 203 1.67 19.54 26.51
C ALA A 203 1.33 21.04 26.41
N SER A 204 2.20 21.93 26.89
CA SER A 204 2.06 23.39 26.79
C SER A 204 2.69 24.02 25.55
N THR A 205 3.36 23.23 24.70
CA THR A 205 3.96 23.74 23.48
C THR A 205 2.97 23.67 22.32
N ASN A 206 2.88 24.73 21.52
CA ASN A 206 2.08 24.72 20.29
C ASN A 206 2.93 25.21 19.10
N PRO A 207 3.20 24.37 18.08
CA PRO A 207 2.82 22.97 17.94
C PRO A 207 3.72 21.99 18.73
N ARG A 208 3.17 20.83 19.15
CA ARG A 208 3.95 19.80 19.89
C ARG A 208 4.72 18.82 19.02
N VAL A 209 4.56 18.85 17.70
CA VAL A 209 5.10 17.82 16.78
C VAL A 209 6.25 18.38 15.93
N PRO A 210 7.50 18.35 16.41
CA PRO A 210 8.67 18.72 15.62
C PRO A 210 8.76 17.93 14.31
N GLY A 211 8.87 18.67 13.21
CA GLY A 211 9.00 18.07 11.90
C GLY A 211 7.71 17.46 11.37
N ALA A 212 6.54 17.97 11.81
CA ALA A 212 5.25 17.68 11.20
C ALA A 212 5.25 18.02 9.71
N ILE A 213 4.63 17.17 8.89
CA ILE A 213 4.54 17.32 7.44
C ILE A 213 3.09 17.09 7.01
N ALA A 214 2.54 18.04 6.25
CA ALA A 214 1.19 17.92 5.70
C ALA A 214 1.12 16.74 4.70
N PRO A 215 0.03 15.95 4.70
CA PRO A 215 -0.20 14.94 3.68
C PRO A 215 -0.32 15.61 2.30
N ASN A 216 0.17 14.93 1.26
CA ASN A 216 -0.12 15.35 -0.10
C ASN A 216 -1.44 14.69 -0.54
N TYR A 217 -2.56 15.37 -0.27
CA TYR A 217 -3.89 14.85 -0.61
C TYR A 217 -4.84 15.98 -1.06
N ALA A 218 -5.46 15.79 -2.23
CA ALA A 218 -6.37 16.76 -2.85
C ALA A 218 -7.76 16.86 -2.17
N GLY A 219 -8.08 15.90 -1.28
CA GLY A 219 -9.34 15.87 -0.53
C GLY A 219 -9.17 16.07 0.98
N ALA A 220 -8.00 16.55 1.44
CA ALA A 220 -7.77 16.76 2.86
C ALA A 220 -8.77 17.80 3.35
N ILE A 221 -9.73 17.33 4.15
CA ILE A 221 -10.67 18.21 4.84
C ILE A 221 -9.81 19.07 5.76
N SER A 222 -9.92 20.38 5.57
CA SER A 222 -9.23 21.47 6.26
C SER A 222 -8.82 21.14 7.70
N ALA A 223 -7.63 21.64 8.05
CA ALA A 223 -7.05 21.64 9.40
C ALA A 223 -8.14 21.79 10.47
N TYR A 224 -8.17 20.85 11.41
CA TYR A 224 -9.17 20.88 12.46
C TYR A 224 -8.76 21.95 13.48
N THR A 225 -9.28 23.15 13.28
CA THR A 225 -9.23 24.17 14.33
C THR A 225 -10.20 23.75 15.43
N THR A 226 -9.70 23.23 16.55
CA THR A 226 -10.52 23.25 17.77
C THR A 226 -10.68 24.71 18.20
N THR A 227 -11.92 25.12 18.46
CA THR A 227 -12.23 26.41 19.08
C THR A 227 -12.96 26.18 20.39
N HIS A 228 -12.51 25.22 21.20
CA HIS A 228 -13.15 25.00 22.48
C HIS A 228 -12.87 26.16 23.42
N ARG A 229 -13.92 26.51 24.17
CA ARG A 229 -14.21 27.84 24.74
C ARG A 229 -13.11 28.52 25.56
N ASN A 230 -12.00 27.86 25.90
CA ASN A 230 -10.92 28.43 26.72
C ASN A 230 -9.50 27.90 26.43
N PHE A 231 -9.27 27.12 25.35
CA PHE A 231 -8.00 26.38 25.16
C PHE A 231 -7.01 27.03 24.17
N GLY A 232 -7.40 28.17 23.57
CA GLY A 232 -6.65 28.74 22.44
C GLY A 232 -6.76 27.86 21.18
N SER A 233 -6.21 28.32 20.06
CA SER A 233 -6.10 27.48 18.87
C SER A 233 -4.95 26.48 19.11
N ASN A 234 -5.26 25.18 19.23
CA ASN A 234 -4.26 24.11 19.20
C ASN A 234 -4.06 23.55 17.78
N ASP A 235 -4.45 24.34 16.75
CA ASP A 235 -4.46 23.93 15.36
C ASP A 235 -3.04 23.60 14.87
N LEU A 236 -2.93 22.48 14.14
CA LEU A 236 -1.72 22.05 13.49
C LEU A 236 -2.00 21.93 11.99
N ALA A 237 -1.60 22.93 11.22
CA ALA A 237 -1.89 23.01 9.78
C ALA A 237 -1.43 21.80 8.94
N GLN A 238 -0.54 20.96 9.49
CA GLN A 238 -0.05 19.73 8.87
C GLN A 238 -0.90 18.49 9.18
N ASP A 239 -1.88 18.59 10.07
CA ASP A 239 -2.75 17.48 10.40
C ASP A 239 -3.84 17.25 9.35
N PHE A 240 -4.53 16.13 9.49
CA PHE A 240 -5.64 15.76 8.64
C PHE A 240 -6.68 14.95 9.42
N SER A 241 -7.92 15.04 8.97
CA SER A 241 -9.04 14.37 9.60
C SER A 241 -9.34 13.02 8.94
N ILE A 242 -9.56 11.99 9.76
CA ILE A 242 -10.07 10.68 9.36
C ILE A 242 -11.59 10.68 9.67
N ASN A 243 -12.37 11.31 8.78
CA ASN A 243 -13.83 11.40 8.92
C ASN A 243 -14.52 10.26 8.17
N GLY A 244 -15.69 9.80 8.65
CA GLY A 244 -16.50 8.83 7.90
C GLY A 244 -15.88 7.44 7.79
N ASN A 245 -15.19 7.03 8.86
CA ASN A 245 -14.53 5.73 9.06
C ASN A 245 -13.27 5.48 8.22
N ASN A 246 -12.92 6.28 7.21
CA ASN A 246 -11.62 6.13 6.55
C ASN A 246 -11.04 7.41 5.91
N ALA A 247 -9.73 7.41 5.70
CA ALA A 247 -9.00 8.42 4.93
C ALA A 247 -7.87 7.77 4.15
N SER A 248 -7.77 8.09 2.85
CA SER A 248 -6.66 7.68 1.98
C SER A 248 -5.69 8.82 1.80
N VAL A 249 -4.42 8.62 2.16
CA VAL A 249 -3.38 9.65 2.13
C VAL A 249 -2.09 9.11 1.54
N MET A 250 -1.39 9.94 0.76
CA MET A 250 -0.03 9.62 0.33
C MET A 250 0.96 10.03 1.41
N VAL A 251 1.85 9.10 1.80
CA VAL A 251 2.91 9.32 2.78
C VAL A 251 3.88 10.37 2.23
N PRO A 252 4.04 11.53 2.89
CA PRO A 252 4.89 12.60 2.37
C PRO A 252 6.38 12.23 2.31
N ALA A 253 7.14 12.97 1.50
CA ALA A 253 8.59 12.88 1.45
C ALA A 253 9.21 13.04 2.84
N ARG A 254 10.22 12.22 3.16
CA ARG A 254 11.02 12.26 4.42
C ARG A 254 10.26 11.86 5.70
N VAL A 255 8.99 11.49 5.61
CA VAL A 255 8.23 11.03 6.77
C VAL A 255 8.76 9.69 7.27
N ARG A 256 8.73 9.53 8.59
CA ARG A 256 9.03 8.27 9.27
C ARG A 256 7.95 7.86 10.27
N TYR A 257 7.31 8.83 10.92
CA TYR A 257 6.35 8.60 11.98
C TYR A 257 4.95 9.12 11.62
N LEU A 258 3.94 8.48 12.17
CA LEU A 258 2.54 8.94 12.18
C LEU A 258 2.08 9.03 13.64
N PHE A 259 1.44 10.14 14.00
CA PHE A 259 0.71 10.28 15.25
C PHE A 259 -0.79 10.28 14.96
N LEU A 260 -1.56 9.65 15.84
CA LEU A 260 -3.01 9.58 15.78
C LEU A 260 -3.60 10.07 17.11
N SER A 261 -4.76 10.71 17.06
CA SER A 261 -5.46 11.26 18.23
C SER A 261 -6.96 11.28 17.98
N PRO A 262 -7.82 11.08 18.99
CA PRO A 262 -9.22 11.48 18.89
C PRO A 262 -9.35 12.93 18.41
N LYS A 263 -10.37 13.23 17.62
CA LYS A 263 -10.70 14.57 17.13
C LYS A 263 -11.57 15.30 18.15
N ARG A 264 -10.97 15.75 19.24
CA ARG A 264 -11.69 16.34 20.37
C ARG A 264 -10.95 17.52 20.99
N ASP A 265 -11.69 18.20 21.87
CA ASP A 265 -11.27 19.42 22.54
C ASP A 265 -10.75 19.17 23.97
N PHE A 266 -11.16 18.05 24.57
CA PHE A 266 -10.78 17.59 25.91
C PHE A 266 -10.62 16.07 25.82
N PHE A 267 -9.45 15.57 26.19
CA PHE A 267 -9.02 14.19 25.98
C PHE A 267 -9.05 13.39 27.28
N GLY A 268 -8.70 14.02 28.40
CA GLY A 268 -8.48 13.36 29.68
C GLY A 268 -9.69 12.69 30.31
N ASP A 269 -10.89 12.93 29.79
CA ASP A 269 -12.13 12.26 30.19
C ASP A 269 -12.60 11.17 29.22
N GLY A 270 -11.85 10.92 28.15
CA GLY A 270 -12.14 9.87 27.17
C GLY A 270 -11.92 8.47 27.75
N THR A 271 -12.87 7.57 27.49
CA THR A 271 -12.77 6.15 27.82
C THR A 271 -13.14 5.30 26.62
N ASP A 272 -12.70 4.04 26.59
CA ASP A 272 -13.10 3.03 25.61
C ASP A 272 -13.53 1.78 26.41
N PRO A 273 -14.81 1.70 26.83
CA PRO A 273 -15.30 0.64 27.70
C PRO A 273 -15.24 -0.76 27.08
N ASN A 274 -15.33 -0.86 25.75
CA ASN A 274 -15.39 -2.13 25.02
C ASN A 274 -14.01 -2.56 24.47
N THR A 275 -13.00 -1.67 24.52
CA THR A 275 -11.61 -1.85 24.11
C THR A 275 -11.39 -2.07 22.61
N ASP A 276 -12.25 -1.50 21.76
CA ASP A 276 -12.20 -1.67 20.31
C ASP A 276 -11.75 -0.43 19.53
N TYR A 277 -11.50 0.71 20.19
CA TYR A 277 -11.06 1.94 19.53
C TYR A 277 -9.64 1.81 18.96
N ALA A 278 -9.55 1.69 17.64
CA ALA A 278 -8.29 1.53 16.93
C ALA A 278 -8.32 2.12 15.53
N VAL A 279 -7.15 2.17 14.89
CA VAL A 279 -7.05 2.46 13.45
C VAL A 279 -6.45 1.25 12.75
N ARG A 280 -7.19 0.72 11.78
CA ARG A 280 -6.69 -0.23 10.80
C ARG A 280 -5.95 0.53 9.70
N ILE A 281 -4.67 0.25 9.54
CA ILE A 281 -3.82 0.83 8.50
C ILE A 281 -3.57 -0.21 7.43
N TYR A 282 -3.90 0.10 6.19
CA TYR A 282 -3.58 -0.73 5.04
C TYR A 282 -2.86 0.08 3.98
N LYS A 283 -1.78 -0.50 3.47
CA LYS A 283 -1.00 0.08 2.39
C LYS A 283 -1.64 -0.27 1.07
N PHE A 284 -2.19 0.73 0.39
CA PHE A 284 -2.44 0.65 -1.03
C PHE A 284 -1.09 0.74 -1.74
N GLN A 285 -0.56 -0.43 -2.05
CA GLN A 285 0.45 -0.48 -3.08
C GLN A 285 -0.28 -0.20 -4.40
#